data_AF-A0A9C9DFS0-F1
#
_entry.id   AF-A0A9C9DFS0-F1
#
_cell.length_a   1.000
_cell.length_b   1.000
_cell.length_c   1.000
_cell.angle_alpha   90.00
_cell.angle_beta   90.00
_cell.angle_gamma   90.00
#
_symmetry.space_group_name_H-M   'P 1'
#
loop_
_entity.id
_entity.type
_entity.pdbx_description
1 polymer ?
#
loop_
_entity_poly.entity_id
_entity_poly.type
_entity_poly.pdbx_seq_one_letter_code
_entity_poly.pdbx_strand_id
1 'polypeptide(L)'
;MSEPVRLRPSQQAIVAYRGGKMGVAAVPGSGKTFTLSRLAAALVEELADAGLTDEQEVLIVTFTNPAVNSFRSQIARLVQEERGLLPYVGYRVRTLHGLAHDIVRMRPDLVGLSESFDIVDERVADGIIRDLAGNWMRANGEQLISYLDPAQVESEGRLARLLRKQGVEMVESIGREIIRLGKDHRWGPEVMWEKLEASPVDLPLARIGIELYEAYQRSLSYRGAVDFDDLVRFAMEALESDPAFLERLRAQWPYILEDEAQDSSKLQNEMLRLLSGNRNWVRVGDPNQAIYTTFTTADQNLLRQFLEEPDVETRPLPESGRSSLDIIALANELVRWATTDPQIPHLHHTFYPQDIRPTPPGDPQPNPENGLVHL
;
A
#
# COMPACT_ATOMS: atom_id res chain seq x y z
N MET A 1 25.91 29.36 -3.03
CA MET A 1 24.68 29.24 -2.22
C MET A 1 23.52 29.29 -3.20
N SER A 2 22.82 28.16 -3.36
CA SER A 2 21.57 28.13 -4.13
C SER A 2 20.55 29.08 -3.50
N GLU A 3 19.72 29.71 -4.32
CA GLU A 3 18.63 30.56 -3.83
C GLU A 3 17.68 29.71 -2.97
N PRO A 4 17.24 30.18 -1.79
CA PRO A 4 16.41 29.38 -0.89
C PRO A 4 15.09 29.01 -1.59
N VAL A 5 14.80 27.71 -1.65
CA VAL A 5 13.59 27.21 -2.32
C VAL A 5 12.35 27.74 -1.61
N ARG A 6 11.54 28.51 -2.35
CA ARG A 6 10.31 29.11 -1.83
C ARG A 6 9.21 28.04 -1.72
N LEU A 7 8.90 27.64 -0.50
CA LEU A 7 7.78 26.72 -0.21
C LEU A 7 6.44 27.45 -0.26
N ARG A 8 5.40 26.77 -0.75
CA ARG A 8 4.01 27.24 -0.65
C ARG A 8 3.55 27.26 0.82
N PRO A 9 2.58 28.11 1.21
CA PRO A 9 2.08 28.15 2.58
C PRO A 9 1.60 26.79 3.12
N SER A 10 0.93 25.99 2.28
CA SER A 10 0.50 24.62 2.60
C SER A 10 1.69 23.69 2.87
N GLN A 11 2.73 23.75 2.04
CA GLN A 11 3.97 22.98 2.22
C GLN A 11 4.74 23.42 3.47
N GLN A 12 4.82 24.73 3.75
CA GLN A 12 5.45 25.27 4.96
C GLN A 12 4.78 24.75 6.21
N ALA A 13 3.44 24.72 6.25
CA ALA A 13 2.69 24.20 7.38
C ALA A 13 2.99 22.71 7.65
N ILE A 14 3.16 21.89 6.60
CA ILE A 14 3.52 20.47 6.72
C ILE A 14 4.97 20.32 7.21
N VAL A 15 5.93 21.06 6.64
CA VAL A 15 7.34 21.01 7.05
C VAL A 15 7.56 21.57 8.47
N ALA A 16 6.64 22.40 8.97
CA ALA A 16 6.62 22.89 10.34
C ALA A 16 6.13 21.87 11.37
N TYR A 17 5.78 20.64 10.97
CA TYR A 17 5.42 19.54 11.86
C TYR A 17 6.49 19.29 12.95
N ARG A 18 6.05 19.04 14.19
CA ARG A 18 6.93 18.80 15.35
C ARG A 18 6.57 17.55 16.16
N GLY A 19 5.44 16.91 15.89
CA GLY A 19 5.07 15.68 16.56
C GLY A 19 3.57 15.38 16.53
N GLY A 20 3.19 14.23 17.08
CA GLY A 20 1.81 13.71 17.05
C GLY A 20 1.44 13.10 15.70
N LYS A 21 0.16 12.87 15.44
CA LYS A 21 -0.27 12.35 14.15
C LYS A 21 -0.65 13.49 13.21
N MET A 22 -0.24 13.40 11.94
CA MET A 22 -0.60 14.37 10.91
C MET A 22 -1.09 13.65 9.66
N GLY A 23 -2.26 14.03 9.17
CA GLY A 23 -2.81 13.55 7.92
C GLY A 23 -2.76 14.64 6.86
N VAL A 24 -2.18 14.35 5.70
CA VAL A 24 -2.07 15.32 4.59
C VAL A 24 -2.95 14.86 3.44
N ALA A 25 -4.04 15.60 3.21
CA ALA A 25 -4.90 15.43 2.04
C ALA A 25 -4.33 16.27 0.88
N ALA A 26 -3.70 15.59 -0.07
CA ALA A 26 -3.01 16.20 -1.18
C ALA A 26 -3.75 16.00 -2.50
N VAL A 27 -3.58 16.93 -3.43
CA VAL A 27 -4.12 16.82 -4.79
C VAL A 27 -3.06 16.32 -5.78
N PRO A 28 -3.42 15.93 -7.01
CA PRO A 28 -2.47 15.47 -8.01
C PRO A 28 -1.47 16.55 -8.38
N GLY A 29 -0.17 16.23 -8.39
CA GLY A 29 0.87 17.20 -8.75
C GLY A 29 1.12 18.29 -7.69
N SER A 30 0.62 18.10 -6.47
CA SER A 30 0.80 19.04 -5.37
C SER A 30 2.21 19.08 -4.78
N GLY A 31 3.09 18.16 -5.16
CA GLY A 31 4.45 18.08 -4.62
C GLY A 31 4.56 17.32 -3.29
N LYS A 32 3.74 16.27 -3.11
CA LYS A 32 3.78 15.35 -1.94
C LYS A 32 5.20 14.89 -1.60
N THR A 33 5.86 14.21 -2.53
CA THR A 33 7.24 13.69 -2.39
C THR A 33 8.25 14.79 -2.04
N PHE A 34 8.15 15.96 -2.69
CA PHE A 34 9.04 17.09 -2.40
C PHE A 34 8.85 17.62 -0.97
N THR A 35 7.59 17.75 -0.55
CA THR A 35 7.22 18.23 0.79
C THR A 35 7.65 17.24 1.87
N LEU A 36 7.36 15.94 1.67
CA LEU A 36 7.78 14.85 2.55
C LEU A 36 9.30 14.71 2.65
N SER A 37 10.04 14.85 1.55
CA SER A 37 11.51 14.79 1.56
C SER A 37 12.11 15.92 2.38
N ARG A 38 11.53 17.13 2.31
CA ARG A 38 11.95 18.28 3.13
C ARG A 38 11.60 18.11 4.60
N LEU A 39 10.40 17.58 4.89
CA LEU A 39 10.02 17.23 6.25
C LEU A 39 10.99 16.18 6.84
N ALA A 40 11.28 15.11 6.09
CA ALA A 40 12.24 14.09 6.50
C ALA A 40 13.61 14.70 6.80
N ALA A 41 14.14 15.54 5.91
CA ALA A 41 15.43 16.20 6.12
C ALA A 41 15.44 17.14 7.34
N ALA A 42 14.33 17.82 7.64
CA ALA A 42 14.20 18.64 8.85
C ALA A 42 14.15 17.78 10.13
N LEU A 43 13.45 16.65 10.11
CA LEU A 43 13.39 15.72 11.24
C LEU A 43 14.74 15.01 11.48
N VAL A 44 15.49 14.69 10.41
CA VAL A 44 16.85 14.13 10.52
C VAL A 44 17.78 15.11 11.24
N GLU A 45 17.70 16.40 10.88
CA GLU A 45 18.47 17.44 11.57
C GLU A 45 18.04 17.58 13.04
N GLU A 46 16.74 17.56 13.32
CA GLU A 46 16.23 17.60 14.70
C GLU A 46 16.77 16.43 15.55
N LEU A 47 16.80 15.22 15.00
CA LEU A 47 17.39 14.05 15.67
C LEU A 47 18.89 14.24 15.91
N ALA A 48 19.62 14.75 14.91
CA ALA A 48 21.06 15.00 15.01
C ALA A 48 21.39 16.05 16.09
N ASP A 49 20.65 17.16 16.12
CA ASP A 49 20.81 18.24 17.10
C ASP A 49 20.48 17.80 18.53
N ALA A 50 19.52 16.89 18.69
CA ALA A 50 19.15 16.32 19.97
C ALA A 50 20.21 15.35 20.54
N GLY A 51 21.28 15.05 19.79
CA GLY A 51 22.30 14.07 20.19
C GLY A 51 21.72 12.66 20.33
N LEU A 52 20.57 12.41 19.71
CA LEU A 52 19.92 11.12 19.67
C LEU A 52 20.79 10.18 18.84
N THR A 53 20.97 8.97 19.36
CA THR A 53 22.06 8.03 19.01
C THR A 53 22.06 7.65 17.53
N ASP A 54 23.20 7.10 17.05
CA ASP A 54 23.39 6.50 15.71
C ASP A 54 22.32 5.44 15.32
N GLU A 55 21.45 5.05 16.26
CA GLU A 55 20.42 4.04 16.09
C GLU A 55 19.04 4.62 15.74
N GLN A 56 18.77 5.92 15.96
CA GLN A 56 17.46 6.50 15.65
C GLN A 56 17.40 7.07 14.24
N GLU A 57 16.38 6.68 13.48
CA GLU A 57 16.20 7.06 12.08
C GLU A 57 14.77 7.52 11.80
N VAL A 58 14.61 8.54 10.96
CA VAL A 58 13.30 8.84 10.35
C VAL A 58 12.96 7.74 9.36
N LEU A 59 11.84 7.04 9.56
CA LEU A 59 11.37 6.00 8.65
C LEU A 59 10.44 6.61 7.60
N ILE A 60 10.75 6.42 6.33
CA ILE A 60 9.92 6.77 5.19
C ILE A 60 9.47 5.50 4.49
N VAL A 61 8.15 5.34 4.35
CA VAL A 61 7.53 4.23 3.63
C VAL A 61 6.76 4.73 2.41
N THR A 62 6.82 3.97 1.32
CA THR A 62 6.11 4.25 0.07
C THR A 62 5.61 2.96 -0.58
N PHE A 63 4.87 3.07 -1.67
CA PHE A 63 4.32 1.91 -2.38
C PHE A 63 5.31 1.25 -3.35
N THR A 64 6.19 2.04 -3.99
CA THR A 64 7.01 1.55 -5.13
C THR A 64 8.51 1.75 -4.96
N ASN A 65 9.31 0.87 -5.58
CA ASN A 65 10.77 0.98 -5.59
C ASN A 65 11.31 2.27 -6.27
N PRO A 66 10.73 2.73 -7.40
CA PRO A 66 11.10 4.04 -7.96
C PRO A 66 10.89 5.20 -6.98
N ALA A 67 9.80 5.20 -6.21
CA ALA A 67 9.56 6.21 -5.18
C ALA A 67 10.61 6.13 -4.07
N VAL A 68 11.01 4.93 -3.63
CA VAL A 68 12.12 4.75 -2.68
C VAL A 68 13.40 5.42 -3.18
N ASN A 69 13.79 5.17 -4.43
CA ASN A 69 15.01 5.76 -5.00
C ASN A 69 14.92 7.28 -5.12
N SER A 70 13.74 7.80 -5.47
CA SER A 70 13.46 9.24 -5.53
C SER A 70 13.63 9.90 -4.16
N PHE A 71 12.97 9.36 -3.11
CA PHE A 71 13.11 9.85 -1.74
C PHE A 71 14.54 9.78 -1.25
N ARG A 72 15.23 8.65 -1.44
CA ARG A 72 16.65 8.50 -1.02
C ARG A 72 17.53 9.59 -1.62
N SER A 73 17.37 9.85 -2.90
CA SER A 73 18.16 10.85 -3.63
C SER A 73 17.81 12.28 -3.21
N GLN A 74 16.52 12.59 -3.07
CA GLN A 74 16.05 13.92 -2.66
C GLN A 74 16.48 14.25 -1.23
N ILE A 75 16.27 13.34 -0.28
CA ILE A 75 16.65 13.53 1.12
C ILE A 75 18.18 13.65 1.22
N ALA A 76 18.95 12.77 0.57
CA ALA A 76 20.42 12.83 0.57
C ALA A 76 20.94 14.19 0.12
N ARG A 77 20.37 14.73 -0.97
CA ARG A 77 20.71 16.06 -1.47
C ARG A 77 20.38 17.15 -0.44
N LEU A 78 19.17 17.13 0.14
CA LEU A 78 18.73 18.14 1.11
C LEU A 78 19.59 18.14 2.38
N VAL A 79 19.87 16.97 2.96
CA VAL A 79 20.67 16.87 4.19
C VAL A 79 22.12 17.29 3.94
N GLN A 80 22.68 16.98 2.77
CA GLN A 80 24.05 17.36 2.41
C GLN A 80 24.18 18.85 2.07
N GLU A 81 23.34 19.35 1.17
CA GLU A 81 23.48 20.70 0.60
C GLU A 81 22.91 21.80 1.51
N GLU A 82 21.80 21.54 2.20
CA GLU A 82 21.12 22.55 3.01
C GLU A 82 21.49 22.47 4.49
N ARG A 83 21.89 21.28 4.98
CA ARG A 83 22.13 21.04 6.42
C ARG A 83 23.56 20.65 6.79
N GLY A 84 24.41 20.32 5.81
CA GLY A 84 25.79 19.91 6.05
C GLY A 84 25.93 18.56 6.76
N LEU A 85 24.88 17.73 6.75
CA LEU A 85 24.87 16.39 7.33
C LEU A 85 25.34 15.34 6.33
N LEU A 86 25.75 14.17 6.84
CA LEU A 86 26.12 13.05 5.99
C LEU A 86 24.90 12.50 5.23
N PRO A 87 24.98 12.33 3.90
CA PRO A 87 23.88 11.72 3.15
C PRO A 87 23.68 10.27 3.57
N TYR A 88 22.44 9.78 3.50
CA TYR A 88 22.05 8.41 3.87
C TYR A 88 22.21 8.03 5.34
N VAL A 89 22.37 9.00 6.25
CA VAL A 89 22.44 8.81 7.70
C VAL A 89 21.22 9.44 8.38
N GLY A 90 20.69 8.79 9.42
CA GLY A 90 19.56 9.28 10.22
C GLY A 90 18.18 9.09 9.58
N TYR A 91 18.09 8.42 8.43
CA TYR A 91 16.80 8.08 7.81
C TYR A 91 16.86 6.76 7.04
N ARG A 92 15.69 6.12 6.95
CA ARG A 92 15.49 4.87 6.21
C ARG A 92 14.33 5.02 5.25
N VAL A 93 14.50 4.58 4.00
CA VAL A 93 13.45 4.58 2.99
C VAL A 93 13.18 3.16 2.51
N ARG A 94 11.93 2.72 2.60
CA ARG A 94 11.47 1.38 2.22
C ARG A 94 10.13 1.42 1.51
N THR A 95 9.83 0.36 0.75
CA THR A 95 8.43 0.07 0.43
C THR A 95 7.74 -0.54 1.65
N LEU A 96 6.41 -0.58 1.70
CA LEU A 96 5.68 -1.26 2.78
C LEU A 96 6.06 -2.75 2.90
N HIS A 97 6.19 -3.45 1.77
CA HIS A 97 6.69 -4.83 1.74
C HIS A 97 8.16 -4.94 2.17
N GLY A 98 9.01 -3.97 1.77
CA GLY A 98 10.40 -3.92 2.20
C GLY A 98 10.56 -3.67 3.70
N LEU A 99 9.66 -2.89 4.31
CA LEU A 99 9.60 -2.72 5.76
C LEU A 99 9.20 -4.03 6.45
N ALA A 100 8.15 -4.69 5.97
CA ALA A 100 7.72 -5.99 6.50
C ALA A 100 8.84 -7.03 6.40
N HIS A 101 9.55 -7.06 5.27
CA HIS A 101 10.74 -7.89 5.08
C HIS A 101 11.84 -7.59 6.10
N ASP A 102 12.20 -6.31 6.28
CA ASP A 102 13.21 -5.89 7.26
C ASP A 102 12.83 -6.37 8.68
N ILE A 103 11.56 -6.19 9.09
CA ILE A 103 11.05 -6.60 10.41
C ILE A 103 11.14 -8.12 10.58
N VAL A 104 10.67 -8.90 9.61
CA VAL A 104 10.72 -10.38 9.68
C VAL A 104 12.16 -10.87 9.70
N ARG A 105 13.08 -10.24 8.94
CA ARG A 105 14.50 -10.61 8.94
C ARG A 105 15.21 -10.33 10.25
N MET A 106 14.77 -9.36 11.03
CA MET A 106 15.34 -9.08 12.35
C MET A 106 15.00 -10.17 13.36
N ARG A 107 13.82 -10.81 13.24
CA ARG A 107 13.33 -11.85 14.16
C ARG A 107 12.53 -12.95 13.44
N PRO A 108 13.17 -13.73 12.55
CA PRO A 108 12.48 -14.79 11.80
C PRO A 108 12.01 -15.93 12.71
N ASP A 109 12.66 -16.10 13.86
CA ASP A 109 12.31 -17.08 14.89
C ASP A 109 10.91 -16.88 15.46
N LEU A 110 10.44 -15.62 15.56
CA LEU A 110 9.12 -15.29 16.10
C LEU A 110 7.97 -15.79 15.22
N VAL A 111 8.23 -16.06 13.95
CA VAL A 111 7.23 -16.46 12.95
C VAL A 111 7.53 -17.84 12.35
N GLY A 112 8.39 -18.61 13.01
CA GLY A 112 8.72 -19.97 12.60
C GLY A 112 9.50 -20.08 11.29
N LEU A 113 10.18 -19.01 10.87
CA LEU A 113 11.01 -18.99 9.66
C LEU A 113 12.48 -19.29 9.98
N SER A 114 13.16 -19.91 9.03
CA SER A 114 14.62 -20.03 9.03
C SER A 114 15.27 -18.66 8.85
N GLU A 115 16.48 -18.44 9.40
CA GLU A 115 17.28 -17.23 9.13
C GLU A 115 17.54 -17.00 7.62
N SER A 116 17.52 -18.08 6.83
CA SER A 116 17.81 -18.09 5.40
C SER A 116 16.58 -18.31 4.51
N PHE A 117 15.38 -17.91 4.95
CA PHE A 117 14.17 -18.08 4.13
C PHE A 117 14.27 -17.32 2.79
N ASP A 118 13.65 -17.85 1.74
CA ASP A 118 13.60 -17.20 0.43
C ASP A 118 12.32 -16.38 0.26
N ILE A 119 12.35 -15.37 -0.61
CA ILE A 119 11.17 -14.59 -0.97
C ILE A 119 10.76 -14.90 -2.40
N VAL A 120 9.51 -15.31 -2.57
CA VAL A 120 8.88 -15.57 -3.85
C VAL A 120 8.25 -14.28 -4.37
N ASP A 121 8.63 -13.87 -5.58
CA ASP A 121 7.99 -12.74 -6.25
C ASP A 121 6.61 -13.12 -6.81
N GLU A 122 5.83 -12.11 -7.19
CA GLU A 122 4.47 -12.31 -7.72
C GLU A 122 4.45 -13.22 -8.96
N ARG A 123 5.46 -13.14 -9.83
CA ARG A 123 5.55 -13.97 -11.03
C ARG A 123 5.73 -15.45 -10.70
N VAL A 124 6.57 -15.77 -9.71
CA VAL A 124 6.78 -17.15 -9.27
C VAL A 124 5.56 -17.64 -8.49
N ALA A 125 4.96 -16.80 -7.63
CA ALA A 125 3.71 -17.12 -6.94
C ALA A 125 2.60 -17.48 -7.94
N ASP A 126 2.43 -16.66 -8.98
CA ASP A 126 1.49 -16.90 -10.08
C ASP A 126 1.74 -18.21 -10.81
N GLY A 127 3.01 -18.52 -11.06
CA GLY A 127 3.41 -19.79 -11.67
C GLY A 127 2.98 -20.98 -10.80
N ILE A 128 3.21 -20.92 -9.49
CA ILE A 128 2.82 -21.97 -8.55
C ILE A 128 1.29 -22.13 -8.55
N ILE A 129 0.52 -21.04 -8.42
CA ILE A 129 -0.95 -21.10 -8.37
C ILE A 129 -1.50 -21.69 -9.67
N ARG A 130 -0.97 -21.28 -10.83
CA ARG A 130 -1.36 -21.83 -12.14
C ARG A 130 -1.08 -23.32 -12.25
N ASP A 131 0.08 -23.78 -11.81
CA ASP A 131 0.45 -25.20 -11.83
C ASP A 131 -0.48 -26.02 -10.92
N LEU A 132 -0.79 -25.49 -9.73
CA LEU A 132 -1.73 -26.10 -8.80
C LEU A 132 -3.16 -26.15 -9.36
N ALA A 133 -3.65 -25.07 -9.96
CA ALA A 133 -4.95 -25.02 -10.65
C ALA A 133 -5.02 -26.04 -11.79
N GLY A 134 -3.95 -26.16 -12.60
CA GLY A 134 -3.86 -27.15 -13.66
C GLY A 134 -3.86 -28.59 -13.15
N ASN A 135 -3.16 -28.86 -12.05
CA ASN A 135 -3.19 -30.16 -11.37
C ASN A 135 -4.58 -30.49 -10.83
N TRP A 136 -5.20 -29.53 -10.14
CA TRP A 136 -6.54 -29.67 -9.57
C TRP A 136 -7.57 -29.95 -10.66
N MET A 137 -7.53 -29.22 -11.78
CA MET A 137 -8.42 -29.42 -12.93
C MET A 137 -8.30 -30.81 -13.56
N ARG A 138 -7.09 -31.40 -13.58
CA ARG A 138 -6.90 -32.76 -14.09
C ARG A 138 -7.50 -33.82 -13.16
N ALA A 139 -7.47 -33.58 -11.85
CA ALA A 139 -7.97 -34.52 -10.85
C ALA A 139 -9.49 -34.38 -10.61
N ASN A 140 -10.01 -33.15 -10.64
CA ASN A 140 -11.36 -32.82 -10.16
C ASN A 140 -12.24 -32.12 -11.20
N GLY A 141 -11.75 -31.89 -12.44
CA GLY A 141 -12.42 -31.04 -13.42
C GLY A 141 -13.84 -31.48 -13.83
N GLU A 142 -14.18 -32.77 -13.69
CA GLU A 142 -15.54 -33.26 -13.92
C GLU A 142 -16.56 -32.65 -12.94
N GLN A 143 -16.14 -32.32 -11.72
CA GLN A 143 -16.99 -31.68 -10.71
C GLN A 143 -17.43 -30.27 -11.13
N LEU A 144 -16.69 -29.63 -12.03
CA LEU A 144 -17.05 -28.29 -12.52
C LEU A 144 -18.12 -28.31 -13.61
N ILE A 145 -18.38 -29.46 -14.24
CA ILE A 145 -19.39 -29.59 -15.29
C ILE A 145 -20.77 -29.20 -14.76
N SER A 146 -21.07 -29.47 -13.49
CA SER A 146 -22.36 -29.11 -12.88
C SER A 146 -22.58 -27.61 -12.70
N TYR A 147 -21.54 -26.79 -12.81
CA TYR A 147 -21.64 -25.32 -12.74
C TYR A 147 -21.69 -24.66 -14.12
N LEU A 148 -21.56 -25.43 -15.20
CA LEU A 148 -21.65 -24.92 -16.57
C LEU A 148 -23.10 -24.92 -17.06
N ASP A 149 -23.43 -23.96 -17.92
CA ASP A 149 -24.71 -23.94 -18.62
C ASP A 149 -24.84 -25.21 -19.49
N PRO A 150 -25.89 -26.04 -19.31
CA PRO A 150 -26.11 -27.25 -20.10
C PRO A 150 -26.04 -27.03 -21.62
N ALA A 151 -26.42 -25.85 -22.12
CA ALA A 151 -26.32 -25.50 -23.54
C ALA A 151 -24.87 -25.41 -24.05
N GLN A 152 -23.89 -25.21 -23.16
CA GLN A 152 -22.46 -25.18 -23.49
C GLN A 152 -21.82 -26.58 -23.51
N VAL A 153 -22.54 -27.60 -23.05
CA VAL A 153 -22.05 -28.99 -22.84
C VAL A 153 -22.35 -29.90 -24.04
N GLU A 154 -23.10 -29.43 -25.04
CA GLU A 154 -23.67 -30.24 -26.14
C GLU A 154 -22.67 -30.99 -27.04
N SER A 155 -21.37 -30.70 -26.99
CA SER A 155 -20.36 -31.54 -27.67
C SER A 155 -19.16 -31.86 -26.77
N GLU A 156 -18.85 -33.14 -26.63
CA GLU A 156 -17.75 -33.65 -25.78
C GLU A 156 -16.41 -32.99 -26.11
N GLY A 157 -16.13 -32.76 -27.40
CA GLY A 157 -14.90 -32.10 -27.85
C GLY A 157 -14.82 -30.60 -27.47
N ARG A 158 -15.96 -29.90 -27.42
CA ARG A 158 -16.02 -28.48 -27.00
C ARG A 158 -15.95 -28.37 -25.48
N LEU A 159 -16.66 -29.24 -24.75
CA LEU A 159 -16.60 -29.33 -23.30
C LEU A 159 -15.18 -29.60 -22.80
N ALA A 160 -14.50 -30.60 -23.38
CA ALA A 160 -13.13 -30.91 -23.04
C ALA A 160 -12.17 -29.74 -23.30
N ARG A 161 -12.40 -28.93 -24.35
CA ARG A 161 -11.60 -27.73 -24.64
C ARG A 161 -11.89 -26.58 -23.69
N LEU A 162 -13.16 -26.35 -23.34
CA LEU A 162 -13.58 -25.33 -22.38
C LEU A 162 -12.98 -25.62 -21.01
N LEU A 163 -13.14 -26.84 -20.50
CA LEU A 163 -12.59 -27.25 -19.20
C LEU A 163 -11.06 -27.15 -19.15
N ARG A 164 -10.35 -27.57 -20.22
CA ARG A 164 -8.88 -27.55 -20.25
C ARG A 164 -8.26 -26.15 -20.18
N LYS A 165 -8.93 -25.12 -20.70
CA LYS A 165 -8.39 -23.76 -20.71
C LYS A 165 -9.13 -22.84 -19.75
N GLN A 166 -10.43 -22.65 -19.97
CA GLN A 166 -11.25 -21.75 -19.15
C GLN A 166 -11.45 -22.29 -17.74
N GLY A 167 -11.52 -23.61 -17.56
CA GLY A 167 -11.58 -24.22 -16.23
C GLY A 167 -10.33 -23.96 -15.40
N VAL A 168 -9.15 -24.07 -16.01
CA VAL A 168 -7.88 -23.76 -15.33
C VAL A 168 -7.80 -22.27 -14.97
N GLU A 169 -8.15 -21.38 -15.89
CA GLU A 169 -8.17 -19.93 -15.64
C GLU A 169 -9.17 -19.58 -14.51
N MET A 170 -10.34 -20.23 -14.47
CA MET A 170 -11.33 -20.04 -13.42
C MET A 170 -10.82 -20.52 -12.06
N VAL A 171 -10.24 -21.72 -11.99
CA VAL A 171 -9.68 -22.27 -10.73
C VAL A 171 -8.47 -21.45 -10.27
N GLU A 172 -7.61 -21.00 -11.19
CA GLU A 172 -6.51 -20.07 -10.90
C GLU A 172 -7.06 -18.78 -10.27
N SER A 173 -8.09 -18.19 -10.86
CA SER A 173 -8.73 -16.98 -10.35
C SER A 173 -9.37 -17.19 -8.97
N ILE A 174 -10.09 -18.29 -8.76
CA ILE A 174 -10.70 -18.63 -7.46
C ILE A 174 -9.62 -18.81 -6.40
N GLY A 175 -8.58 -19.59 -6.71
CA GLY A 175 -7.46 -19.83 -5.80
C GLY A 175 -6.77 -18.52 -5.41
N ARG A 176 -6.49 -17.66 -6.38
CA ARG A 176 -5.87 -16.35 -6.16
C ARG A 176 -6.68 -15.48 -5.21
N GLU A 177 -7.99 -15.34 -5.44
CA GLU A 177 -8.84 -14.50 -4.60
C GLU A 177 -9.00 -15.07 -3.18
N ILE A 178 -9.10 -16.41 -3.03
CA ILE A 178 -9.17 -17.02 -1.70
C ILE A 178 -7.84 -16.92 -0.95
N ILE A 179 -6.70 -17.12 -1.63
CA ILE A 179 -5.37 -16.95 -1.02
C ILE A 179 -5.22 -15.50 -0.52
N ARG A 180 -5.52 -14.52 -1.39
CA ARG A 180 -5.47 -13.10 -1.06
C ARG A 180 -6.36 -12.77 0.13
N LEU A 181 -7.63 -13.18 0.09
CA LEU A 181 -8.59 -12.97 1.18
C LEU A 181 -8.10 -13.58 2.49
N GLY A 182 -7.57 -14.81 2.45
CA GLY A 182 -7.01 -15.49 3.60
C GLY A 182 -5.87 -14.70 4.21
N LYS A 183 -4.90 -14.29 3.39
CA LYS A 183 -3.74 -13.54 3.86
C LYS A 183 -4.11 -12.16 4.40
N ASP A 184 -4.99 -11.42 3.74
CA ASP A 184 -5.49 -10.12 4.21
C ASP A 184 -6.18 -10.19 5.57
N HIS A 185 -6.96 -11.24 5.79
CA HIS A 185 -7.63 -11.47 7.07
C HIS A 185 -6.77 -12.22 8.10
N ARG A 186 -5.54 -12.58 7.74
CA ARG A 186 -4.62 -13.42 8.54
C ARG A 186 -5.22 -14.80 8.86
N TRP A 187 -6.04 -15.35 7.97
CA TRP A 187 -6.58 -16.70 8.06
C TRP A 187 -5.69 -17.67 7.29
N GLY A 188 -5.08 -18.62 8.00
CA GLY A 188 -4.50 -19.80 7.38
C GLY A 188 -5.58 -20.73 6.80
N PRO A 189 -5.19 -21.71 5.97
CA PRO A 189 -6.13 -22.68 5.40
C PRO A 189 -7.02 -23.37 6.45
N GLU A 190 -6.48 -23.67 7.63
CA GLU A 190 -7.18 -24.30 8.74
C GLU A 190 -8.37 -23.47 9.22
N VAL A 191 -8.14 -22.16 9.45
CA VAL A 191 -9.18 -21.21 9.87
C VAL A 191 -10.22 -21.02 8.77
N MET A 192 -9.81 -21.04 7.50
CA MET A 192 -10.76 -20.93 6.39
C MET A 192 -11.66 -22.17 6.29
N TRP A 193 -11.13 -23.37 6.55
CA TRP A 193 -11.93 -24.58 6.63
C TRP A 193 -12.95 -24.51 7.77
N GLU A 194 -12.55 -24.12 8.97
CA GLU A 194 -13.47 -23.95 10.11
C GLU A 194 -14.60 -22.98 9.79
N LYS A 195 -14.28 -21.85 9.13
CA LYS A 195 -15.27 -20.86 8.69
C LYS A 195 -16.22 -21.41 7.63
N LEU A 196 -15.70 -22.19 6.69
CA LEU A 196 -16.50 -22.81 5.65
C LEU A 196 -17.44 -23.88 6.24
N GLU A 197 -16.97 -24.71 7.17
CA GLU A 197 -17.79 -25.72 7.85
C GLU A 197 -18.88 -25.10 8.73
N ALA A 198 -18.60 -23.94 9.33
CA ALA A 198 -19.59 -23.19 10.09
C ALA A 198 -20.61 -22.43 9.21
N SER A 199 -20.40 -22.36 7.90
CA SER A 199 -21.29 -21.66 6.97
C SER A 199 -22.64 -22.39 6.85
N PRO A 200 -23.78 -21.69 6.95
CA PRO A 200 -25.10 -22.30 6.73
C PRO A 200 -25.39 -22.59 5.24
N VAL A 201 -24.53 -22.12 4.34
CA VAL A 201 -24.66 -22.27 2.88
C VAL A 201 -23.47 -23.09 2.37
N ASP A 202 -23.75 -24.02 1.46
CA ASP A 202 -22.70 -24.76 0.73
C ASP A 202 -22.00 -23.81 -0.26
N LEU A 203 -20.68 -23.68 -0.11
CA LEU A 203 -19.84 -22.79 -0.92
C LEU A 203 -18.77 -23.62 -1.63
N PRO A 204 -19.13 -24.34 -2.70
CA PRO A 204 -18.21 -25.24 -3.39
C PRO A 204 -17.00 -24.53 -4.00
N LEU A 205 -17.17 -23.30 -4.50
CA LEU A 205 -16.05 -22.52 -5.04
C LEU A 205 -15.05 -22.12 -3.94
N ALA A 206 -15.54 -21.84 -2.72
CA ALA A 206 -14.67 -21.56 -1.59
C ALA A 206 -13.85 -22.80 -1.21
N ARG A 207 -14.47 -23.99 -1.21
CA ARG A 207 -13.78 -25.28 -1.00
C ARG A 207 -12.59 -25.45 -1.96
N ILE A 208 -12.81 -25.22 -3.26
CA ILE A 208 -11.75 -25.29 -4.28
C ILE A 208 -10.61 -24.31 -3.96
N GLY A 209 -10.95 -23.06 -3.64
CA GLY A 209 -9.95 -22.05 -3.34
C GLY A 209 -9.15 -22.36 -2.07
N ILE A 210 -9.77 -22.92 -1.03
CA ILE A 210 -9.06 -23.30 0.22
C ILE A 210 -8.14 -24.50 -0.04
N GLU A 211 -8.56 -25.49 -0.83
CA GLU A 211 -7.68 -26.60 -1.25
C GLU A 211 -6.44 -26.08 -2.00
N LEU A 212 -6.64 -25.11 -2.92
CA LEU A 212 -5.54 -24.45 -3.61
C LEU A 212 -4.65 -23.68 -2.65
N TYR A 213 -5.23 -22.96 -1.69
CA TYR A 213 -4.46 -22.20 -0.71
C TYR A 213 -3.61 -23.11 0.17
N GLU A 214 -4.16 -24.22 0.65
CA GLU A 214 -3.41 -25.21 1.43
C GLU A 214 -2.25 -25.80 0.61
N ALA A 215 -2.51 -26.16 -0.66
CA ALA A 215 -1.47 -26.66 -1.54
C ALA A 215 -0.39 -25.60 -1.86
N TYR A 216 -0.79 -24.33 -1.97
CA TYR A 216 0.09 -23.20 -2.18
C TYR A 216 1.00 -22.97 -0.97
N GLN A 217 0.46 -22.89 0.25
CA GLN A 217 1.26 -22.74 1.47
C GLN A 217 2.21 -23.92 1.70
N ARG A 218 1.79 -25.15 1.36
CA ARG A 218 2.69 -26.33 1.38
C ARG A 218 3.84 -26.18 0.38
N SER A 219 3.56 -25.69 -0.83
CA SER A 219 4.59 -25.46 -1.86
C SER A 219 5.62 -24.41 -1.42
N LEU A 220 5.17 -23.32 -0.81
CA LEU A 220 6.04 -22.30 -0.22
C LEU A 220 6.89 -22.88 0.91
N SER A 221 6.25 -23.59 1.84
CA SER A 221 6.92 -24.22 2.99
C SER A 221 8.00 -25.22 2.56
N TYR A 222 7.72 -26.06 1.55
CA TYR A 222 8.70 -27.02 1.01
C TYR A 222 9.94 -26.33 0.42
N ARG A 223 9.77 -25.12 -0.13
CA ARG A 223 10.86 -24.30 -0.66
C ARG A 223 11.60 -23.52 0.43
N GLY A 224 11.12 -23.55 1.69
CA GLY A 224 11.61 -22.65 2.73
C GLY A 224 11.39 -21.18 2.37
N ALA A 225 10.33 -20.89 1.62
CA ALA A 225 10.09 -19.58 1.04
C ALA A 225 8.76 -18.99 1.51
N VAL A 226 8.64 -17.66 1.40
CA VAL A 226 7.43 -16.88 1.71
C VAL A 226 7.17 -15.91 0.56
N ASP A 227 5.95 -15.44 0.38
CA ASP A 227 5.65 -14.35 -0.56
C ASP A 227 5.48 -13.01 0.14
N PHE A 228 5.20 -11.95 -0.63
CA PHE A 228 5.05 -10.60 -0.12
C PHE A 228 3.88 -10.44 0.86
N ASP A 229 2.76 -11.13 0.62
CA ASP A 229 1.60 -11.07 1.50
C ASP A 229 1.88 -11.78 2.84
N ASP A 230 2.62 -12.91 2.80
CA ASP A 230 3.09 -13.58 4.01
C ASP A 230 4.04 -12.68 4.82
N LEU A 231 4.91 -11.89 4.19
CA LEU A 231 5.81 -10.99 4.90
C LEU A 231 5.06 -9.94 5.73
N VAL A 232 4.00 -9.35 5.20
CA VAL A 232 3.21 -8.35 5.95
C VAL A 232 2.50 -9.01 7.13
N ARG A 233 1.91 -10.19 6.92
CA ARG A 233 1.26 -10.97 7.99
C ARG A 233 2.25 -11.39 9.08
N PHE A 234 3.42 -11.89 8.69
CA PHE A 234 4.47 -12.29 9.62
C PHE A 234 5.09 -11.10 10.35
N ALA A 235 5.27 -9.96 9.69
CA ALA A 235 5.69 -8.74 10.38
C ALA A 235 4.69 -8.36 11.48
N MET A 236 3.38 -8.39 11.19
CA MET A 236 2.35 -8.17 12.20
C MET A 236 2.44 -9.16 13.37
N GLU A 237 2.56 -10.46 13.06
CA GLU A 237 2.68 -11.52 14.07
C GLU A 237 3.93 -11.36 14.95
N ALA A 238 5.07 -10.99 14.36
CA ALA A 238 6.31 -10.72 15.10
C ALA A 238 6.18 -9.50 16.04
N LEU A 239 5.51 -8.44 15.59
CA LEU A 239 5.29 -7.23 16.39
C LEU A 239 4.29 -7.48 17.53
N GLU A 240 3.27 -8.30 17.32
CA GLU A 240 2.26 -8.65 18.33
C GLU A 240 2.78 -9.66 19.36
N SER A 241 3.67 -10.58 18.95
CA SER A 241 4.19 -11.64 19.82
C SER A 241 5.32 -11.21 20.77
N ASP A 242 6.10 -10.18 20.41
CA ASP A 242 7.21 -9.67 21.23
C ASP A 242 7.11 -8.14 21.45
N PRO A 243 6.48 -7.70 22.56
CA PRO A 243 6.37 -6.28 22.90
C PRO A 243 7.73 -5.58 23.07
N ALA A 244 8.77 -6.29 23.51
CA ALA A 244 10.09 -5.69 23.67
C ALA A 244 10.75 -5.44 22.31
N PHE A 245 10.54 -6.33 21.34
CA PHE A 245 10.94 -6.08 19.95
C PHE A 245 10.20 -4.88 19.35
N LEU A 246 8.90 -4.79 19.53
CA LEU A 246 8.10 -3.63 19.10
C LEU A 246 8.62 -2.31 19.72
N GLU A 247 8.92 -2.28 21.02
CA GLU A 247 9.45 -1.06 21.66
C GLU A 247 10.84 -0.68 21.15
N ARG A 248 11.70 -1.65 20.80
CA ARG A 248 12.98 -1.35 20.15
C ARG A 248 12.78 -0.71 18.79
N LEU A 249 11.86 -1.22 17.97
CA LEU A 249 11.55 -0.62 16.66
C LEU A 249 10.91 0.78 16.80
N ARG A 250 10.05 0.98 17.81
CA ARG A 250 9.51 2.31 18.15
C ARG A 250 10.59 3.31 18.57
N ALA A 251 11.60 2.85 19.31
CA ALA A 251 12.74 3.66 19.66
C ALA A 251 13.63 3.96 18.44
N GLN A 252 13.84 2.97 17.57
CA GLN A 252 14.59 3.10 16.33
C GLN A 252 13.93 4.06 15.34
N TRP A 253 12.60 4.03 15.23
CA TRP A 253 11.82 4.84 14.28
C TRP A 253 10.89 5.80 15.02
N PRO A 254 11.44 6.88 15.63
CA PRO A 254 10.63 7.84 16.38
C PRO A 254 9.68 8.64 15.50
N TYR A 255 9.92 8.71 14.20
CA TYR A 255 9.07 9.35 13.19
C TYR A 255 8.82 8.39 12.02
N ILE A 256 7.56 8.21 11.66
CA ILE A 256 7.14 7.43 10.49
C ILE A 256 6.44 8.36 9.51
N LEU A 257 6.94 8.43 8.27
CA LEU A 257 6.38 9.20 7.17
C LEU A 257 5.91 8.23 6.07
N GLU A 258 4.63 8.27 5.73
CA GLU A 258 4.01 7.43 4.71
C GLU A 258 3.61 8.27 3.50
N ASP A 259 4.10 7.89 2.31
CA ASP A 259 3.69 8.44 1.02
C ASP A 259 2.73 7.49 0.30
N GLU A 260 1.86 8.06 -0.53
CA GLU A 260 0.79 7.35 -1.25
C GLU A 260 -0.10 6.50 -0.31
N ALA A 261 -0.46 7.06 0.84
CA ALA A 261 -1.23 6.37 1.88
C ALA A 261 -2.60 5.82 1.41
N GLN A 262 -3.14 6.34 0.31
CA GLN A 262 -4.38 5.83 -0.30
C GLN A 262 -4.23 4.43 -0.91
N ASP A 263 -3.00 3.97 -1.17
CA ASP A 263 -2.69 2.67 -1.78
C ASP A 263 -2.27 1.62 -0.75
N SER A 264 -2.37 1.93 0.54
CA SER A 264 -2.05 1.00 1.64
C SER A 264 -3.16 -0.05 1.83
N SER A 265 -2.76 -1.30 2.10
CA SER A 265 -3.69 -2.35 2.52
C SER A 265 -4.03 -2.24 4.01
N LYS A 266 -5.09 -2.93 4.43
CA LYS A 266 -5.50 -2.98 5.84
C LYS A 266 -4.39 -3.44 6.77
N LEU A 267 -3.71 -4.54 6.44
CA LEU A 267 -2.62 -5.08 7.27
C LEU A 267 -1.40 -4.15 7.30
N GLN A 268 -1.08 -3.49 6.19
CA GLN A 268 0.00 -2.50 6.15
C GLN A 268 -0.33 -1.30 7.06
N ASN A 269 -1.57 -0.82 7.02
CA ASN A 269 -2.04 0.24 7.91
C ASN A 269 -2.05 -0.18 9.38
N GLU A 270 -2.48 -1.41 9.69
CA GLU A 270 -2.40 -1.98 11.05
C GLU A 270 -0.95 -2.06 11.54
N MET A 271 -0.02 -2.48 10.68
CA MET A 271 1.41 -2.55 10.97
C MET A 271 2.00 -1.17 11.29
N LEU A 272 1.72 -0.16 10.45
CA LEU A 272 2.18 1.21 10.69
C LEU A 272 1.54 1.81 11.95
N ARG A 273 0.27 1.50 12.23
CA ARG A 273 -0.41 1.94 13.46
C ARG A 273 0.19 1.29 14.70
N LEU A 274 0.56 0.01 14.63
CA LEU A 274 1.23 -0.68 15.73
C LEU A 274 2.65 -0.11 15.93
N LEU A 275 3.42 0.11 14.87
CA LEU A 275 4.75 0.71 14.94
C LEU A 275 4.71 2.15 15.47
N SER A 276 3.77 2.99 15.02
CA SER A 276 3.65 4.37 15.48
C SER A 276 3.06 4.47 16.89
N GLY A 277 2.09 3.62 17.25
CA GLY A 277 1.34 3.75 18.50
C GLY A 277 0.70 5.14 18.63
N ASN A 278 1.00 5.84 19.73
CA ASN A 278 0.58 7.24 19.96
C ASN A 278 1.70 8.24 19.66
N ARG A 279 2.71 7.84 18.88
CA ARG A 279 3.89 8.65 18.55
C ARG A 279 3.70 9.37 17.20
N ASN A 280 4.81 9.75 16.58
CA ASN A 280 4.85 10.61 15.42
C ASN A 280 4.59 9.82 14.12
N TRP A 281 3.43 10.05 13.52
CA TRP A 281 3.06 9.43 12.25
C TRP A 281 2.44 10.45 11.31
N VAL A 282 3.11 10.65 10.17
CA VAL A 282 2.63 11.52 9.10
C VAL A 282 2.19 10.66 7.92
N ARG A 283 0.93 10.76 7.53
CA ARG A 283 0.38 10.09 6.35
C ARG A 283 0.07 11.11 5.28
N VAL A 284 0.57 10.88 4.07
CA VAL A 284 0.33 11.76 2.92
C VAL A 284 -0.22 10.93 1.78
N GLY A 285 -1.29 11.42 1.18
CA GLY A 285 -1.90 10.76 0.03
C GLY A 285 -2.94 11.63 -0.63
N ASP A 286 -3.47 11.14 -1.74
CA ASP A 286 -4.60 11.76 -2.42
C ASP A 286 -5.85 10.89 -2.25
N PRO A 287 -6.81 11.29 -1.40
CA PRO A 287 -8.03 10.53 -1.15
C PRO A 287 -8.91 10.28 -2.38
N ASN A 288 -8.65 10.97 -3.49
CA ASN A 288 -9.38 10.84 -4.76
C ASN A 288 -8.59 10.10 -5.85
N GLN A 289 -7.36 9.61 -5.58
CA GLN A 289 -6.52 8.87 -6.53
C GLN A 289 -6.34 7.38 -6.22
N ALA A 290 -7.13 6.80 -5.33
CA ALA A 290 -7.05 5.36 -5.08
C ALA A 290 -7.61 4.56 -6.26
N ILE A 291 -6.73 4.06 -7.13
CA ILE A 291 -7.10 3.29 -8.34
C ILE A 291 -6.71 1.81 -8.25
N TYR A 292 -5.97 1.42 -7.21
CA TYR A 292 -5.45 0.05 -7.06
C TYR A 292 -6.41 -0.92 -6.37
N THR A 293 -7.58 -0.46 -5.92
CA THR A 293 -8.56 -1.27 -5.16
C THR A 293 -9.10 -2.48 -5.94
N THR A 294 -9.07 -2.45 -7.28
CA THR A 294 -9.60 -3.53 -8.12
C THR A 294 -8.59 -4.66 -8.34
N PHE A 295 -7.31 -4.40 -8.14
CA PHE A 295 -6.23 -5.35 -8.45
C PHE A 295 -5.36 -5.71 -7.24
N THR A 296 -5.49 -4.97 -6.15
CA THR A 296 -4.73 -5.10 -4.90
C THR A 296 -5.66 -5.01 -3.69
N THR A 297 -5.10 -5.21 -2.50
CA THR A 297 -5.82 -5.19 -1.22
C THR A 297 -5.84 -3.80 -0.59
N ALA A 298 -5.50 -2.77 -1.37
CA ALA A 298 -5.54 -1.37 -0.98
C ALA A 298 -6.97 -0.93 -0.60
N ASP A 299 -7.10 -0.18 0.49
CA ASP A 299 -8.38 0.39 0.93
C ASP A 299 -8.28 1.91 1.05
N GLN A 300 -8.89 2.60 0.09
CA GLN A 300 -8.95 4.05 0.01
C GLN A 300 -9.58 4.72 1.24
N ASN A 301 -10.42 4.00 1.98
CA ASN A 301 -11.09 4.53 3.15
C ASN A 301 -10.12 4.71 4.33
N LEU A 302 -8.99 3.99 4.35
CA LEU A 302 -8.03 4.05 5.46
C LEU A 302 -7.42 5.44 5.60
N LEU A 303 -7.08 6.10 4.49
CA LEU A 303 -6.58 7.48 4.53
C LEU A 303 -7.69 8.45 4.97
N ARG A 304 -8.93 8.28 4.47
CA ARG A 304 -10.05 9.13 4.84
C ARG A 304 -10.39 9.03 6.33
N GLN A 305 -10.46 7.81 6.86
CA GLN A 305 -10.67 7.55 8.28
C GLN A 305 -9.57 8.18 9.12
N PHE A 306 -8.31 8.08 8.69
CA PHE A 306 -7.19 8.70 9.39
C PHE A 306 -7.29 10.23 9.42
N LEU A 307 -7.74 10.86 8.33
CA LEU A 307 -7.93 12.32 8.26
C LEU A 307 -9.07 12.82 9.18
N GLU A 308 -9.98 11.93 9.60
CA GLU A 308 -11.12 12.22 10.47
C GLU A 308 -10.86 11.87 11.95
N GLU A 309 -9.72 11.25 12.27
CA GLU A 309 -9.37 10.87 13.64
C GLU A 309 -9.18 12.10 14.56
N PRO A 310 -9.77 12.12 15.78
CA PRO A 310 -9.70 13.29 16.66
C PRO A 310 -8.30 13.71 17.11
N ASP A 311 -7.33 12.79 17.12
CA ASP A 311 -5.94 13.02 17.49
C ASP A 311 -5.01 13.26 16.29
N VAL A 312 -5.58 13.38 15.08
CA VAL A 312 -4.84 13.65 13.85
C VAL A 312 -4.97 15.12 13.45
N GLU A 313 -3.83 15.78 13.26
CA GLU A 313 -3.77 17.11 12.68
C GLU A 313 -3.89 17.03 11.16
N THR A 314 -5.06 17.37 10.62
CA THR A 314 -5.30 17.33 9.17
C THR A 314 -4.83 18.60 8.48
N ARG A 315 -3.98 18.45 7.44
CA ARG A 315 -3.42 19.53 6.63
C ARG A 315 -3.73 19.32 5.14
N PRO A 316 -4.25 20.33 4.42
CA PRO A 316 -4.46 20.22 2.98
C PRO A 316 -3.18 20.58 2.21
N LEU A 317 -2.99 19.95 1.05
CA LEU A 317 -2.00 20.34 0.04
C LEU A 317 -2.71 20.56 -1.32
N PRO A 318 -3.49 21.66 -1.45
CA PRO A 318 -4.46 21.84 -2.53
C PRO A 318 -3.88 22.44 -3.81
N GLU A 319 -2.71 23.09 -3.76
CA GLU A 319 -2.14 23.73 -4.94
C GLU A 319 -1.40 22.72 -5.82
N SER A 320 -1.60 22.79 -7.14
CA SER A 320 -0.90 21.98 -8.14
C SER A 320 -0.36 22.85 -9.27
N GLY A 321 0.94 22.72 -9.55
CA GLY A 321 1.62 23.37 -10.66
C GLY A 321 1.79 22.47 -11.89
N ARG A 322 1.27 21.23 -11.85
CA ARG A 322 1.52 20.22 -12.89
C ARG A 322 0.77 20.49 -14.19
N SER A 323 -0.45 21.00 -14.09
CA SER A 323 -1.40 21.07 -15.22
C SER A 323 -1.87 22.50 -15.48
N SER A 324 -2.26 22.78 -16.72
CA SER A 324 -2.82 24.09 -17.10
C SER A 324 -4.16 24.34 -16.40
N LEU A 325 -4.59 25.60 -16.39
CA LEU A 325 -5.82 26.03 -15.71
C LEU A 325 -7.07 25.31 -16.25
N ASP A 326 -7.15 25.13 -17.58
CA ASP A 326 -8.28 24.43 -18.22
C ASP A 326 -8.39 22.95 -17.77
N ILE A 327 -7.24 22.27 -17.62
CA ILE A 327 -7.22 20.86 -17.16
C ILE A 327 -7.65 20.79 -15.69
N ILE A 328 -7.17 21.71 -14.85
CA ILE A 328 -7.58 21.82 -13.45
C ILE A 328 -9.08 22.08 -13.35
N ALA A 329 -9.61 23.01 -14.15
CA ALA A 329 -11.03 23.33 -14.17
C ALA A 329 -11.89 22.14 -14.58
N LEU A 330 -11.49 21.42 -15.64
CA LEU A 330 -12.16 20.20 -16.10
C LEU A 330 -12.13 19.10 -15.03
N ALA A 331 -10.97 18.86 -14.40
CA ALA A 331 -10.85 17.85 -13.35
C ALA A 331 -11.78 18.14 -12.16
N ASN A 332 -11.79 19.38 -11.67
CA ASN A 332 -12.69 19.78 -10.59
C ASN A 332 -14.16 19.69 -11.02
N GLU A 333 -14.49 20.02 -12.28
CA GLU A 333 -15.86 19.91 -12.79
C GLU A 333 -16.33 18.46 -12.88
N LEU A 334 -15.47 17.53 -13.30
CA LEU A 334 -15.80 16.10 -13.32
C LEU A 334 -16.13 15.57 -11.92
N VAL A 335 -15.35 15.97 -10.90
CA VAL A 335 -15.63 15.58 -9.50
C VAL A 335 -16.94 16.21 -9.02
N ARG A 336 -17.19 17.49 -9.29
CA ARG A 336 -18.45 18.17 -8.96
C ARG A 336 -19.65 17.51 -9.64
N TRP A 337 -19.56 17.23 -10.93
CA TRP A 337 -20.60 16.54 -11.68
C TRP A 337 -20.91 15.18 -11.05
N ALA A 338 -19.89 14.34 -10.80
CA ALA A 338 -20.08 13.04 -10.19
C ALA A 338 -20.69 13.09 -8.77
N THR A 339 -20.46 14.18 -8.03
CA THR A 339 -20.95 14.35 -6.65
C THR A 339 -22.29 15.08 -6.53
N THR A 340 -22.80 15.68 -7.61
CA THR A 340 -24.04 16.49 -7.58
C THR A 340 -25.10 16.04 -8.59
N ASP A 341 -24.74 15.19 -9.56
CA ASP A 341 -25.68 14.75 -10.59
C ASP A 341 -26.83 13.90 -9.97
N PRO A 342 -28.10 14.32 -10.12
CA PRO A 342 -29.23 13.63 -9.52
C PRO A 342 -29.50 12.24 -10.11
N GLN A 343 -28.90 11.88 -11.25
CA GLN A 343 -29.02 10.55 -11.87
C GLN A 343 -28.13 9.50 -11.21
N ILE A 344 -27.09 9.93 -10.48
CA ILE A 344 -26.10 9.05 -9.84
C ILE A 344 -25.92 9.36 -8.33
N PRO A 345 -27.01 9.36 -7.54
CA PRO A 345 -26.94 9.71 -6.11
C PRO A 345 -26.04 8.78 -5.30
N HIS A 346 -25.85 7.54 -5.74
CA HIS A 346 -24.94 6.58 -5.11
C HIS A 346 -23.47 7.01 -5.19
N LEU A 347 -23.11 7.94 -6.09
CA LEU A 347 -21.75 8.44 -6.22
C LEU A 347 -21.47 9.71 -5.40
N HIS A 348 -22.48 10.35 -4.81
CA HIS A 348 -22.36 11.64 -4.12
C HIS A 348 -21.36 11.65 -2.97
N HIS A 349 -21.09 10.49 -2.37
CA HIS A 349 -20.15 10.32 -1.27
C HIS A 349 -18.83 9.64 -1.69
N THR A 350 -18.63 9.43 -3.00
CA THR A 350 -17.46 8.69 -3.50
C THR A 350 -16.19 9.50 -3.39
N PHE A 351 -16.24 10.81 -3.60
CA PHE A 351 -15.07 11.68 -3.59
C PHE A 351 -14.92 12.39 -2.26
N TYR A 352 -13.69 12.49 -1.80
CA TYR A 352 -13.31 13.37 -0.70
C TYR A 352 -13.45 14.83 -1.16
N PRO A 353 -14.11 15.71 -0.37
CA PRO A 353 -14.30 17.12 -0.73
C PRO A 353 -12.98 17.89 -0.79
N GLN A 354 -12.37 17.98 -1.97
CA GLN A 354 -11.17 18.78 -2.23
C GLN A 354 -11.17 19.30 -3.68
N ASP A 355 -10.82 20.57 -3.84
CA ASP A 355 -10.59 21.18 -5.16
C ASP A 355 -9.09 21.31 -5.42
N ILE A 356 -8.68 21.01 -6.65
CA ILE A 356 -7.35 21.33 -7.15
C ILE A 356 -7.27 22.84 -7.35
N ARG A 357 -6.32 23.50 -6.70
CA ARG A 357 -6.08 24.94 -6.83
C ARG A 357 -4.86 25.19 -7.71
N PRO A 358 -4.88 26.23 -8.55
CA PRO A 358 -3.68 26.65 -9.26
C PRO A 358 -2.63 27.19 -8.28
N THR A 359 -1.37 27.17 -8.71
CA THR A 359 -0.27 27.79 -7.98
C THR A 359 -0.42 29.32 -7.96
N PRO A 360 -0.01 30.00 -6.88
CA PRO A 360 -0.08 31.45 -6.81
C PRO A 360 0.92 32.11 -7.77
N PRO A 361 0.71 33.39 -8.15
CA PRO A 361 1.66 34.13 -8.96
C PRO A 361 3.07 34.16 -8.35
N GLY A 362 4.08 33.84 -9.16
CA GLY A 362 5.48 33.79 -8.72
C GLY A 362 5.83 32.54 -7.90
N ASP A 363 5.03 31.48 -7.99
CA ASP A 363 5.41 30.14 -7.54
C ASP A 363 6.61 29.63 -8.36
N PRO A 364 7.58 28.92 -7.75
CA PRO A 364 8.70 28.30 -8.49
C PRO A 364 8.26 27.28 -9.54
N GLN A 365 7.06 26.72 -9.41
CA GLN A 365 6.46 25.79 -10.36
C GLN A 365 5.12 26.35 -10.86
N PRO A 366 5.13 27.40 -11.70
CA PRO A 366 3.91 27.99 -12.21
C PRO A 366 3.14 26.99 -13.07
N ASN A 367 1.81 27.13 -13.12
CA ASN A 367 1.00 26.34 -14.03
C ASN A 367 1.43 26.58 -15.50
N PRO A 368 1.51 25.53 -16.33
CA PRO A 368 1.85 25.67 -17.74
C PRO A 368 0.73 26.39 -18.52
N GLU A 369 1.06 26.87 -19.72
CA GLU A 369 0.10 27.45 -20.66
C GLU A 369 -1.02 26.45 -21.02
N ASN A 370 -2.15 26.97 -21.51
CA ASN A 370 -3.34 26.17 -21.78
C ASN A 370 -3.05 25.01 -22.75
N GLY A 371 -3.47 23.80 -22.34
CA GLY A 371 -3.28 22.57 -23.11
C GLY A 371 -1.96 21.84 -22.85
N LEU A 372 -1.12 22.34 -21.94
CA LEU A 372 0.17 21.72 -21.59
C LEU A 372 0.18 21.13 -20.16
N VAL A 373 1.11 20.19 -19.94
CA VAL A 373 1.37 19.53 -18.65
C VAL A 373 2.88 19.47 -18.43
N HIS A 374 3.35 19.76 -17.22
CA HIS A 374 4.73 19.47 -16.82
C HIS A 374 4.85 17.99 -16.46
N LEU A 375 5.74 17.26 -17.15
CA LEU A 375 6.03 15.84 -16.90
C LEU A 375 6.97 15.64 -15.72
#